data_AF-A0A4Q3UAH4-F1
#
_entry.id   AF-A0A4Q3UAH4-F1
#
_cell.length_a   1.000
_cell.length_b   1.000
_cell.length_c   1.000
_cell.angle_alpha   90.00
_cell.angle_beta   90.00
_cell.angle_gamma   90.00
#
_symmetry.space_group_name_H-M   'P 1'
#
loop_
_entity.id
_entity.type
_entity.pdbx_description
1 polymer ?
#
loop_
_entity_poly.entity_id
_entity_poly.type
_entity_poly.pdbx_seq_one_letter_code
_entity_poly.pdbx_strand_id
1 'polypeptide(L)'
;MAEGSSTPFQHDADKPWIFRTYAGHSTAEESNKLYRKNLSKGQTGLSIAFDLPTQTAYDSDHVLARGEVGKVGVPIGNLGDMRALFDQIKVEEMNTSM
;
A
#
# COMPACT_ATOMS: atom_id res chain seq x y z
N MET A 1 -16.23 -10.61 44.96
CA MET A 1 -15.67 -11.27 43.77
C MET A 1 -16.74 -11.14 42.69
N ALA A 2 -16.52 -10.28 41.69
CA ALA A 2 -17.53 -9.99 40.68
C ALA A 2 -17.58 -11.16 39.68
N GLU A 3 -18.71 -11.84 39.64
CA GLU A 3 -19.02 -12.86 38.64
C GLU A 3 -19.07 -12.20 37.26
N GLY A 4 -18.18 -12.65 36.36
CA GLY A 4 -18.14 -12.19 34.98
C GLY A 4 -19.40 -12.60 34.25
N SER A 5 -20.24 -11.62 33.90
CA SER A 5 -21.39 -11.78 33.02
C SER A 5 -20.93 -12.24 31.64
N SER A 6 -21.07 -13.53 31.33
CA SER A 6 -20.89 -14.07 29.99
C SER A 6 -22.19 -13.91 29.20
N THR A 7 -22.41 -12.72 28.63
CA THR A 7 -23.43 -12.57 27.59
C THR A 7 -22.88 -13.18 26.30
N PRO A 8 -23.45 -14.26 25.75
CA PRO A 8 -22.98 -14.83 24.50
C PRO A 8 -23.23 -13.83 23.35
N PHE A 9 -22.22 -13.60 22.52
CA PHE A 9 -22.39 -12.83 21.28
C PHE A 9 -23.37 -13.56 20.35
N GLN A 10 -24.10 -12.80 19.52
CA GLN A 10 -25.14 -13.33 18.62
C GLN A 10 -24.56 -14.19 17.48
N HIS A 11 -23.25 -14.14 17.26
CA HIS A 11 -22.49 -14.97 16.33
C HIS A 11 -21.04 -15.14 16.79
N ASP A 12 -20.31 -16.04 16.14
CA ASP A 12 -18.87 -16.23 16.34
C ASP A 12 -18.10 -14.95 16.04
N ALA A 13 -16.96 -14.74 16.70
CA ALA A 13 -16.14 -13.56 16.48
C ALA A 13 -15.72 -13.43 15.00
N ASP A 14 -15.87 -12.23 14.44
CA ASP A 14 -15.43 -11.93 13.09
C ASP A 14 -13.91 -12.07 12.94
N LYS A 15 -13.47 -12.32 11.71
CA LYS A 15 -12.04 -12.26 11.39
C LYS A 15 -11.51 -10.84 11.70
N PRO A 16 -10.26 -10.72 12.19
CA PRO A 16 -9.66 -9.41 12.43
C PRO A 16 -9.63 -8.56 11.16
N TRP A 17 -9.65 -7.23 11.35
CA TRP A 17 -9.50 -6.28 10.26
C TRP A 17 -8.13 -6.39 9.58
N ILE A 18 -8.08 -5.98 8.31
CA ILE A 18 -6.83 -5.91 7.56
C ILE A 18 -6.04 -4.67 8.00
N PHE A 19 -4.77 -4.86 8.32
CA PHE A 19 -3.84 -3.77 8.57
C PHE A 19 -3.19 -3.35 7.25
N ARG A 20 -3.50 -2.14 6.81
CA ARG A 20 -3.10 -1.63 5.51
C ARG A 20 -2.64 -0.18 5.63
N THR A 21 -1.33 0.02 5.77
CA THR A 21 -0.77 1.36 5.77
C THR A 21 -0.77 1.92 4.35
N TYR A 22 -1.32 3.13 4.19
CA TYR A 22 -1.20 3.91 2.97
C TYR A 22 0.22 4.43 2.83
N ALA A 23 0.92 3.98 1.78
CA ALA A 23 2.34 4.23 1.63
C ALA A 23 2.79 4.24 0.16
N GLY A 24 3.80 5.03 -0.11
CA GLY A 24 4.47 5.19 -1.40
C GLY A 24 5.24 6.50 -1.38
N HIS A 25 6.49 6.50 -1.83
CA HIS A 25 7.31 7.70 -2.00
C HIS A 25 8.56 7.40 -2.82
N SER A 26 9.22 8.45 -3.33
CA SER A 26 10.48 8.38 -4.06
C SER A 26 10.40 7.55 -5.34
N THR A 27 10.89 6.32 -5.37
CA THR A 27 10.88 5.43 -6.54
C THR A 27 10.05 4.18 -6.28
N ALA A 28 9.78 3.40 -7.33
CA ALA A 28 9.12 2.11 -7.22
C ALA A 28 9.90 1.12 -6.33
N GLU A 29 11.23 1.10 -6.43
CA GLU A 29 12.10 0.22 -5.65
C GLU A 29 12.15 0.61 -4.16
N GLU A 30 12.20 1.90 -3.84
CA GLU A 30 12.17 2.37 -2.45
C GLU A 30 10.80 2.10 -1.81
N SER A 31 9.72 2.31 -2.58
CA SER A 31 8.37 1.94 -2.15
C SER A 31 8.22 0.43 -1.95
N ASN A 32 8.78 -0.39 -2.82
CA ASN A 32 8.83 -1.86 -2.67
C ASN A 32 9.54 -2.27 -1.36
N LYS A 33 10.73 -1.72 -1.10
CA LYS A 33 11.48 -1.98 0.14
C LYS A 33 10.65 -1.63 1.38
N LEU A 34 9.93 -0.51 1.35
CA LEU A 34 9.02 -0.10 2.42
C LEU A 34 7.87 -1.10 2.60
N TYR A 35 7.22 -1.53 1.52
CA TYR A 35 6.13 -2.51 1.58
C TYR A 35 6.58 -3.82 2.18
N ARG A 36 7.71 -4.37 1.70
CA ARG A 36 8.26 -5.62 2.21
C ARG A 36 8.64 -5.52 3.69
N LYS A 37 9.21 -4.40 4.12
CA LYS A 37 9.50 -4.12 5.53
C LYS A 37 8.24 -4.04 6.38
N ASN A 38 7.14 -3.48 5.87
CA ASN A 38 5.89 -3.42 6.61
C ASN A 38 5.21 -4.79 6.68
N LEU A 39 5.21 -5.54 5.59
CA LEU A 39 4.72 -6.93 5.56
C LEU A 39 5.49 -7.81 6.56
N SER A 40 6.83 -7.69 6.61
CA SER A 40 7.63 -8.43 7.60
C SER A 40 7.37 -8.02 9.05
N LYS A 41 6.69 -6.88 9.27
CA LYS A 41 6.28 -6.37 10.60
C LYS A 41 4.80 -6.65 10.92
N GLY A 42 4.10 -7.42 10.09
CA GLY A 42 2.72 -7.85 10.35
C GLY A 42 1.63 -7.03 9.65
N GLN A 43 1.99 -6.16 8.70
CA GLN A 43 0.99 -5.60 7.77
C GLN A 43 0.36 -6.74 6.95
N THR A 44 -0.96 -6.71 6.73
CA THR A 44 -1.72 -7.81 6.10
C THR A 44 -2.37 -7.44 4.77
N GLY A 45 -2.14 -6.21 4.27
CA GLY A 45 -2.53 -5.78 2.93
C GLY A 45 -1.73 -4.56 2.48
N LEU A 46 -1.80 -4.20 1.19
CA LEU A 46 -1.09 -3.05 0.63
C LEU A 46 -2.06 -1.91 0.27
N SER A 47 -1.68 -0.65 0.52
CA SER A 47 -2.39 0.52 -0.02
C SER A 47 -1.37 1.47 -0.64
N ILE A 48 -1.47 1.65 -1.95
CA ILE A 48 -0.45 2.33 -2.75
C ILE A 48 -0.75 3.83 -2.83
N ALA A 49 0.20 4.66 -2.42
CA ALA A 49 0.12 6.10 -2.61
C ALA A 49 0.89 6.52 -3.87
N PHE A 50 0.19 6.95 -4.91
CA PHE A 50 0.80 7.46 -6.14
C PHE A 50 1.23 8.92 -6.01
N ASP A 51 2.25 9.33 -6.76
CA ASP A 51 2.64 10.74 -6.81
C ASP A 51 1.61 11.60 -7.58
N LEU A 52 1.74 12.92 -7.48
CA LEU A 52 0.77 13.83 -8.11
C LEU A 52 0.74 13.70 -9.66
N PRO A 53 1.88 13.59 -10.38
CA PRO A 53 1.88 13.32 -11.82
C PRO A 53 1.08 12.06 -12.18
N THR A 54 1.31 10.94 -11.50
CA THR A 54 0.58 9.68 -11.75
C THR A 54 -0.92 9.85 -11.49
N GLN A 55 -1.30 10.51 -10.39
CA GLN A 55 -2.71 10.80 -10.05
C GLN A 55 -3.41 11.68 -11.10
N THR A 56 -2.66 12.57 -11.76
CA THR A 56 -3.17 13.53 -12.75
C THR A 56 -2.88 13.12 -14.20
N ALA A 57 -2.41 11.88 -14.40
CA ALA A 57 -2.12 11.29 -15.70
C ALA A 57 -1.04 12.02 -16.53
N TYR A 58 -0.03 12.58 -15.86
CA TYR A 58 1.18 13.08 -16.51
C TYR A 58 2.34 12.10 -16.36
N ASP A 59 3.07 11.89 -17.46
CA ASP A 59 4.38 11.25 -17.41
C ASP A 59 5.37 12.10 -16.61
N SER A 60 6.37 11.46 -16.01
CA SER A 60 7.34 12.13 -15.13
C SER A 60 8.23 13.15 -15.86
N ASP A 61 8.37 13.05 -17.19
CA ASP A 61 9.12 14.01 -18.02
C ASP A 61 8.25 15.18 -18.52
N HIS A 62 6.94 15.15 -18.27
CA HIS A 62 6.04 16.23 -18.65
C HIS A 62 6.39 17.54 -17.92
N VAL A 63 6.29 18.67 -18.61
CA VAL A 63 6.69 19.98 -18.06
C VAL A 63 5.94 20.34 -16.77
N LEU A 64 4.68 19.93 -16.65
CA LEU A 64 3.84 20.16 -15.46
C LEU A 64 4.12 19.19 -14.30
N ALA A 65 4.83 18.08 -14.54
CA ALA A 65 5.19 17.12 -13.50
C ALA A 65 6.42 17.55 -12.69
N ARG A 66 7.20 18.50 -13.20
CA ARG A 66 8.48 18.95 -12.61
C ARG A 66 8.29 19.37 -11.15
N GLY A 67 9.06 18.75 -10.26
CA GLY A 67 9.05 19.05 -8.82
C GLY A 67 8.04 18.25 -8.00
N GLU A 68 7.16 17.48 -8.64
CA GLU A 68 6.15 16.64 -7.95
C GLU A 68 6.38 15.14 -8.13
N VAL A 69 7.27 14.75 -9.06
CA VAL A 69 7.66 13.35 -9.30
C VAL A 69 8.22 12.72 -8.02
N GLY A 70 7.57 11.67 -7.54
CA GLY A 70 7.99 10.90 -6.36
C GLY A 70 7.89 11.61 -5.01
N LYS A 71 7.33 12.82 -4.96
CA LYS A 71 7.36 13.68 -3.75
C LYS A 71 6.38 13.24 -2.67
N VAL A 72 5.18 12.87 -3.08
CA VAL A 72 4.06 12.51 -2.18
C VAL A 72 3.59 11.06 -2.37
N GLY A 73 4.25 10.32 -3.25
CA GLY A 73 3.84 8.97 -3.65
C GLY A 73 4.87 8.33 -4.58
N VAL A 74 4.59 7.13 -5.05
CA VAL A 74 5.39 6.45 -6.06
C VAL A 74 5.03 6.96 -7.47
N PRO A 75 6.02 7.31 -8.31
CA PRO A 75 5.80 7.61 -9.73
C PRO A 75 5.57 6.30 -10.50
N ILE A 76 4.52 6.24 -11.31
CA ILE A 76 4.25 5.12 -12.24
C ILE A 76 3.91 5.70 -13.62
N GLY A 77 4.83 5.53 -14.56
CA GLY A 77 4.62 5.90 -15.97
C GLY A 77 4.47 4.70 -16.91
N ASN A 78 4.95 3.52 -16.49
CA ASN A 78 4.91 2.33 -17.35
C ASN A 78 4.81 1.02 -16.55
N LEU A 79 4.63 -0.09 -17.27
CA LEU A 79 4.51 -1.42 -16.67
C LEU A 79 5.79 -1.89 -15.95
N GLY A 80 6.96 -1.40 -16.38
CA GLY A 80 8.24 -1.65 -15.70
C GLY A 80 8.24 -1.12 -14.28
N ASP A 81 7.69 0.07 -14.05
CA ASP A 81 7.60 0.66 -12.71
C ASP A 81 6.69 -0.17 -11.80
N MET A 82 5.54 -0.65 -12.32
CA MET A 82 4.65 -1.56 -11.58
C MET A 82 5.32 -2.90 -11.26
N ARG A 83 6.13 -3.44 -12.18
CA ARG A 83 6.92 -4.65 -11.93
C ARG A 83 7.97 -4.43 -10.84
N ALA A 84 8.64 -3.29 -10.84
CA ALA A 84 9.60 -2.92 -9.80
C ALA A 84 8.89 -2.71 -8.44
N LEU A 85 7.73 -2.04 -8.45
CA LEU A 85 6.94 -1.77 -7.25
C LEU A 85 6.52 -3.06 -6.52
N PHE A 86 6.19 -4.09 -7.27
CA PHE A 86 5.72 -5.37 -6.74
C PHE A 86 6.77 -6.49 -6.79
N ASP A 87 8.03 -6.19 -7.07
CA ASP A 87 9.08 -7.20 -7.09
C ASP A 87 9.11 -7.98 -5.77
N GLN A 88 9.18 -9.30 -5.86
CA GLN A 88 9.15 -10.22 -4.70
C GLN A 88 7.89 -10.12 -3.81
N ILE A 89 6.79 -9.53 -4.31
CA ILE A 89 5.48 -9.51 -3.67
C ILE A 89 4.51 -10.32 -4.53
N LYS A 90 3.89 -11.35 -3.95
CA LYS A 90 2.82 -12.12 -4.60
C LYS A 90 1.50 -11.36 -4.57
N VAL A 91 1.29 -10.48 -5.54
CA VAL A 91 0.12 -9.58 -5.59
C VAL A 91 -1.20 -10.37 -5.69
N GLU A 92 -1.20 -11.52 -6.35
CA GLU A 92 -2.35 -12.41 -6.50
C GLU A 92 -2.85 -13.02 -5.18
N GLU A 93 -1.97 -13.12 -4.18
CA GLU A 93 -2.30 -13.57 -2.81
C GLU A 93 -2.54 -12.37 -1.87
N MET A 94 -2.39 -11.13 -2.35
CA MET A 94 -2.39 -9.92 -1.53
C MET A 94 -3.68 -9.13 -1.71
N ASN A 95 -4.29 -8.73 -0.60
CA ASN A 95 -5.31 -7.69 -0.68
C ASN A 95 -4.61 -6.36 -0.95
N THR A 96 -4.91 -5.74 -2.10
CA THR A 96 -4.24 -4.51 -2.58
C THR A 96 -5.26 -3.43 -2.87
N SER A 97 -4.99 -2.21 -2.41
CA SER A 97 -5.74 -0.99 -2.70
C SER A 97 -4.83 -0.02 -3.45
N MET A 98 -5.38 0.70 -4.41
CA MET A 98 -4.68 1.67 -5.26
C MET A 98 -5.55 2.92 -5.42
#